data_AF-A0A3C0VRE9-F1
#
_entry.id   AF-A0A3C0VRE9-F1
#
_cell.length_a   1.000
_cell.length_b   1.000
_cell.length_c   1.000
_cell.angle_alpha   90.00
_cell.angle_beta   90.00
_cell.angle_gamma   90.00
#
_symmetry.space_group_name_H-M   'P 1'
#
loop_
_entity.id
_entity.type
_entity.pdbx_description
1 polymer ?
#
loop_
_entity_poly.entity_id
_entity_poly.type
_entity_poly.pdbx_seq_one_letter_code
_entity_poly.pdbx_strand_id
1 'polypeptide(L)'
;MKHVKISVLIPGMITAEDVIGKGNQLILPKDLVLTDKAIARLEAYQIKSIRIEDPVDIEVEEVEDEEEEIQEEKKKLVEGQVAIDSSLLASDADSLLAALAGLDSGETDVKGGDESQIEKTSTEKAKSVEQSIVVNQLEEPSHFEKVQASPQFKEFKKSFENNVSELKNSINDIVEKNAPIDVDSMLSSTMKLLSTQNNTFGVFDMLHNMRAFDDLTYAHSMNVALICNVFGEWLHLSDDEIKLATTCGMLHDIGKLKIDDAIIKKPGKLTTEEYKAIKKHPYEGYKILQHQNISEHVKNAALMHHEKCDGSGYPLGLKGDKIDPYAKLVAIADVYDAMTSARVYRGALCPFTVIEVFEDEGLSKYDVVYIMTFLENVINTYIDNMVQLSDGRKGIIKWIDKQNLSKPMVQLLDGTFLELAKHKDLKIVKIL
;
A
#
# COMPACT_ATOMS: atom_id res chain seq x y z
N MET A 1 -21.60 31.55 12.69
CA MET A 1 -20.50 30.56 12.51
C MET A 1 -20.95 29.27 13.15
N LYS A 2 -21.01 28.20 12.38
CA LYS A 2 -21.51 26.90 12.82
C LYS A 2 -20.36 25.91 12.94
N HIS A 3 -20.33 25.16 14.03
CA HIS A 3 -19.40 24.05 14.19
C HIS A 3 -20.03 22.79 13.59
N VAL A 4 -19.37 22.21 12.60
CA VAL A 4 -19.92 21.12 11.78
C VAL A 4 -18.94 19.97 11.70
N LYS A 5 -19.46 18.74 11.74
CA LYS A 5 -18.67 17.53 11.50
C LYS A 5 -18.22 17.51 10.04
N ILE A 6 -17.07 16.89 9.76
CA ILE A 6 -16.62 16.75 8.37
C ILE A 6 -17.64 16.05 7.48
N SER A 7 -18.35 15.06 8.03
CA SER A 7 -19.34 14.27 7.31
C SER A 7 -20.50 15.10 6.74
N VAL A 8 -20.67 16.35 7.16
CA VAL A 8 -21.69 17.27 6.64
C VAL A 8 -21.11 18.44 5.83
N LEU A 9 -19.78 18.48 5.63
CA LEU A 9 -19.15 19.49 4.79
C LEU A 9 -19.42 19.22 3.33
N ILE A 10 -19.81 20.25 2.60
CA ILE A 10 -19.98 20.22 1.14
C ILE A 10 -19.13 21.31 0.49
N PRO A 11 -18.68 21.11 -0.76
CA PRO A 11 -18.02 22.18 -1.51
C PRO A 11 -18.90 23.43 -1.60
N GLY A 12 -18.30 24.61 -1.42
CA GLY A 12 -18.99 25.90 -1.38
C GLY A 12 -19.16 26.48 0.03
N MET A 13 -19.05 25.67 1.09
CA MET A 13 -18.95 26.16 2.47
C MET A 13 -17.64 26.92 2.69
N ILE A 14 -17.60 27.90 3.59
CA ILE A 14 -16.41 28.74 3.83
C ILE A 14 -15.85 28.46 5.23
N THR A 15 -14.54 28.24 5.34
CA THR A 15 -13.87 28.08 6.65
C THR A 15 -13.93 29.38 7.44
N ALA A 16 -14.46 29.34 8.67
CA ALA A 16 -14.61 30.51 9.52
C ALA A 16 -13.31 30.90 10.27
N GLU A 17 -12.35 29.97 10.38
CA GLU A 17 -11.06 30.13 11.03
C GLU A 17 -10.02 29.20 10.40
N ASP A 18 -8.73 29.40 10.72
CA ASP A 18 -7.66 28.51 10.30
C ASP A 18 -7.89 27.11 10.90
N VAL A 19 -7.91 26.10 10.06
CA VAL A 19 -8.01 24.71 10.49
C VAL A 19 -6.62 24.17 10.73
N ILE A 20 -6.27 24.00 12.01
CA ILE A 20 -4.95 23.54 12.44
C ILE A 20 -5.01 22.06 12.81
N GLY A 21 -4.09 21.26 12.26
CA GLY A 21 -3.97 19.83 12.51
C GLY A 21 -3.13 19.51 13.75
N LYS A 22 -3.03 18.22 14.08
CA LYS A 22 -2.11 17.75 15.14
C LYS A 22 -0.67 18.15 14.76
N GLY A 23 0.08 18.69 15.72
CA GLY A 23 1.43 19.22 15.48
C GLY A 23 1.50 20.69 15.04
N ASN A 24 0.42 21.46 15.20
CA ASN A 24 0.35 22.91 14.91
C ASN A 24 0.58 23.29 13.43
N GLN A 25 0.29 22.36 12.52
CA GLN A 25 0.39 22.56 11.08
C GLN A 25 -0.93 23.12 10.50
N LEU A 26 -0.83 24.11 9.61
CA LEU A 26 -1.99 24.68 8.93
C LEU A 26 -2.53 23.70 7.87
N ILE A 27 -3.77 23.23 8.03
CA ILE A 27 -4.42 22.30 7.10
C ILE A 27 -5.19 23.08 6.03
N LEU A 28 -6.02 24.03 6.46
CA LEU A 28 -6.73 24.97 5.59
C LEU A 28 -6.71 26.37 6.22
N PRO A 29 -6.47 27.44 5.45
CA PRO A 29 -6.61 28.81 5.95
C PRO A 29 -8.07 29.20 6.18
N LYS A 30 -8.27 30.22 7.01
CA LYS A 30 -9.53 30.96 7.16
C LYS A 30 -9.98 31.58 5.82
N ASP A 31 -11.28 31.77 5.66
CA ASP A 31 -11.94 32.39 4.50
C ASP A 31 -11.75 31.59 3.19
N LEU A 32 -11.42 30.30 3.32
CA LEU A 32 -11.27 29.38 2.19
C LEU A 32 -12.63 28.78 1.84
N VAL A 33 -13.08 29.00 0.59
CA VAL A 33 -14.19 28.24 0.02
C VAL A 33 -13.75 26.79 -0.12
N LEU A 34 -14.43 25.90 0.60
CA LEU A 34 -14.17 24.48 0.59
C LEU A 34 -14.43 23.92 -0.80
N THR A 35 -13.41 23.26 -1.34
CA THR A 35 -13.48 22.44 -2.55
C THR A 35 -13.43 20.97 -2.15
N ASP A 36 -13.74 20.06 -3.06
CA ASP A 36 -13.59 18.62 -2.81
C ASP A 36 -12.19 18.23 -2.32
N LYS A 37 -11.16 18.87 -2.88
CA LYS A 37 -9.77 18.66 -2.47
C LYS A 37 -9.50 19.18 -1.05
N ALA A 38 -10.15 20.28 -0.65
CA ALA A 38 -10.02 20.81 0.70
C ALA A 38 -10.72 19.91 1.74
N ILE A 39 -11.91 19.38 1.41
CA ILE A 39 -12.66 18.48 2.30
C ILE A 39 -11.94 17.13 2.42
N ALA A 40 -11.51 16.54 1.30
CA ALA A 40 -10.72 15.30 1.32
C ALA A 40 -9.41 15.47 2.08
N ARG A 41 -8.81 16.68 2.05
CA ARG A 41 -7.65 17.00 2.88
C ARG A 41 -8.02 16.99 4.36
N LEU A 42 -9.13 17.60 4.76
CA LEU A 42 -9.59 17.55 6.16
C LEU A 42 -9.89 16.11 6.64
N GLU A 43 -10.48 15.28 5.78
CA GLU A 43 -10.70 13.84 6.02
C GLU A 43 -9.38 13.09 6.19
N ALA A 44 -8.42 13.34 5.29
CA ALA A 44 -7.08 12.75 5.34
C ALA A 44 -6.32 13.13 6.62
N TYR A 45 -6.54 14.34 7.15
CA TYR A 45 -5.97 14.76 8.45
C TYR A 45 -6.85 14.39 9.65
N GLN A 46 -7.89 13.58 9.44
CA GLN A 46 -8.84 13.12 10.46
C GLN A 46 -9.37 14.25 11.36
N ILE A 47 -9.54 15.45 10.80
CA ILE A 47 -10.14 16.56 11.52
C ILE A 47 -11.59 16.14 11.82
N LYS A 48 -12.03 16.16 13.07
CA LYS A 48 -13.38 15.64 13.39
C LYS A 48 -14.48 16.62 12.98
N SER A 49 -14.17 17.90 13.03
CA SER A 49 -15.09 19.01 12.82
C SER A 49 -14.32 20.30 12.59
N ILE A 50 -14.93 21.24 11.87
CA ILE A 50 -14.40 22.59 11.65
C ILE A 50 -15.49 23.63 11.91
N ARG A 51 -15.12 24.90 12.04
CA ARG A 51 -16.07 26.00 12.01
C ARG A 51 -16.24 26.51 10.59
N ILE A 52 -17.49 26.64 10.14
CA ILE A 52 -17.86 27.25 8.87
C ILE A 52 -18.65 28.54 9.09
N GLU A 53 -18.61 29.45 8.13
CA GLU A 53 -19.54 30.58 8.08
C GLU A 53 -20.98 30.07 7.87
N ASP A 54 -21.98 30.74 8.43
CA ASP A 54 -23.37 30.27 8.37
C ASP A 54 -23.88 30.31 6.91
N PRO A 55 -24.24 29.17 6.30
CA PRO A 55 -24.94 29.17 5.03
C PRO A 55 -26.41 29.59 5.26
N VAL A 56 -26.94 30.41 4.36
CA VAL A 56 -28.36 30.81 4.34
C VAL A 56 -29.25 29.55 4.26
N ASP A 57 -30.29 29.51 5.09
CA ASP A 57 -31.09 28.34 5.49
C ASP A 57 -31.54 27.39 4.36
N ILE A 58 -31.32 26.08 4.54
CA ILE A 58 -32.08 25.00 3.89
C ILE A 58 -32.39 23.94 4.97
N GLU A 59 -33.67 23.78 5.30
CA GLU A 59 -34.20 22.86 6.32
C GLU A 59 -34.21 21.39 5.83
N VAL A 60 -33.91 20.43 6.72
CA VAL A 60 -34.12 18.98 6.50
C VAL A 60 -34.63 18.34 7.80
N GLU A 61 -35.73 17.58 7.71
CA GLU A 61 -36.43 16.87 8.79
C GLU A 61 -35.67 15.61 9.28
N GLU A 62 -35.79 15.29 10.57
CA GLU A 62 -35.21 14.11 11.26
C GLU A 62 -36.13 12.87 11.18
N VAL A 63 -35.56 11.65 11.10
CA VAL A 63 -36.28 10.37 11.30
C VAL A 63 -35.45 9.44 12.21
N GLU A 64 -36.12 8.83 13.19
CA GLU A 64 -35.60 8.01 14.30
C GLU A 64 -35.28 6.53 13.94
N ASP A 65 -34.48 5.90 14.82
CA ASP A 65 -33.79 4.61 14.72
C ASP A 65 -34.66 3.35 14.94
N GLU A 66 -34.34 2.25 14.24
CA GLU A 66 -34.72 0.88 14.62
C GLU A 66 -33.50 -0.07 14.56
N GLU A 67 -32.87 -0.34 15.70
CA GLU A 67 -31.81 -1.36 15.88
C GLU A 67 -32.22 -2.36 16.99
N GLU A 68 -32.96 -3.43 16.68
CA GLU A 68 -33.10 -4.56 17.62
C GLU A 68 -32.97 -5.98 17.02
N GLU A 69 -32.86 -6.17 15.71
CA GLU A 69 -32.89 -7.54 15.13
C GLU A 69 -31.51 -8.22 14.93
N ILE A 70 -30.39 -7.53 15.17
CA ILE A 70 -29.02 -8.03 14.86
C ILE A 70 -28.30 -8.66 16.07
N GLN A 71 -28.84 -8.54 17.29
CA GLN A 71 -28.15 -9.03 18.49
C GLN A 71 -28.33 -10.54 18.74
N GLU A 72 -29.38 -11.16 18.19
CA GLU A 72 -29.71 -12.55 18.52
C GLU A 72 -28.91 -13.59 17.68
N GLU A 73 -28.46 -13.21 16.47
CA GLU A 73 -27.53 -14.04 15.66
C GLU A 73 -26.09 -13.99 16.17
N LYS A 74 -25.66 -12.87 16.78
CA LYS A 74 -24.31 -12.73 17.39
C LYS A 74 -24.06 -13.74 18.51
N LYS A 75 -25.10 -14.16 19.24
CA LYS A 75 -24.95 -15.03 20.41
C LYS A 75 -24.74 -16.50 20.04
N LYS A 76 -25.27 -16.97 18.89
CA LYS A 76 -25.13 -18.36 18.45
C LYS A 76 -23.77 -18.69 17.81
N LEU A 77 -23.04 -17.68 17.33
CA LEU A 77 -21.70 -17.87 16.70
C LEU A 77 -20.54 -17.84 17.71
N VAL A 78 -20.68 -17.16 18.85
CA VAL A 78 -19.63 -17.11 19.88
C VAL A 78 -19.46 -18.45 20.61
N GLU A 79 -20.51 -19.27 20.70
CA GLU A 79 -20.48 -20.56 21.41
C GLU A 79 -19.87 -21.71 20.56
N GLY A 80 -19.65 -21.50 19.26
CA GLY A 80 -19.11 -22.52 18.34
C GLY A 80 -17.59 -22.52 18.14
N GLN A 81 -16.85 -21.55 18.70
CA GLN A 81 -15.46 -21.26 18.29
C GLN A 81 -14.40 -21.43 19.39
N VAL A 82 -14.60 -22.32 20.38
CA VAL A 82 -13.57 -22.62 21.39
C VAL A 82 -13.17 -24.10 21.31
N ALA A 83 -12.27 -24.41 20.38
CA ALA A 83 -11.37 -25.56 20.46
C ALA A 83 -10.32 -25.47 19.35
N ILE A 84 -9.23 -24.73 19.57
CA ILE A 84 -7.94 -25.06 18.94
C ILE A 84 -6.86 -24.92 20.00
N ASP A 85 -6.13 -26.02 20.15
CA ASP A 85 -5.25 -26.39 21.24
C ASP A 85 -4.01 -25.47 21.32
N SER A 86 -3.79 -24.89 22.49
CA SER A 86 -2.61 -24.10 22.80
C SER A 86 -1.48 -25.03 23.26
N SER A 87 -0.77 -25.66 22.33
CA SER A 87 0.55 -26.22 22.64
C SER A 87 1.44 -26.29 21.40
N LEU A 88 2.37 -25.34 21.31
CA LEU A 88 3.71 -25.43 20.71
C LEU A 88 4.16 -24.00 20.35
N LEU A 89 5.05 -23.45 21.18
CA LEU A 89 6.18 -22.57 20.85
C LEU A 89 6.62 -21.86 22.14
N ALA A 90 7.37 -22.60 22.94
CA ALA A 90 8.22 -22.06 23.99
C ALA A 90 9.56 -22.79 23.91
N SER A 91 10.54 -22.18 23.25
CA SER A 91 11.96 -22.27 23.60
C SER A 91 12.80 -21.39 22.68
N ASP A 92 13.66 -20.59 23.33
CA ASP A 92 14.95 -20.08 22.87
C ASP A 92 14.97 -18.76 22.07
N ALA A 93 14.68 -17.69 22.82
CA ALA A 93 15.28 -16.38 22.61
C ALA A 93 16.50 -16.24 23.53
N ASP A 94 17.70 -16.54 23.02
CA ASP A 94 18.96 -16.03 23.55
C ASP A 94 20.09 -16.27 22.54
N SER A 95 20.53 -15.21 21.84
CA SER A 95 21.90 -14.95 21.39
C SER A 95 21.91 -14.02 20.16
N LEU A 96 22.07 -12.71 20.39
CA LEU A 96 22.79 -11.79 19.50
C LEU A 96 22.86 -10.39 20.14
N LEU A 97 23.69 -10.26 21.19
CA LEU A 97 24.07 -8.98 21.77
C LEU A 97 25.48 -9.07 22.38
N ALA A 98 26.50 -9.11 21.52
CA ALA A 98 27.88 -8.82 21.90
C ALA A 98 28.75 -8.59 20.66
N ALA A 99 29.10 -7.33 20.37
CA ALA A 99 30.44 -6.92 19.90
C ALA A 99 30.42 -5.49 19.33
N LEU A 100 30.39 -4.46 20.18
CA LEU A 100 30.93 -3.13 19.83
C LEU A 100 31.34 -2.37 21.11
N ALA A 101 32.54 -2.66 21.62
CA ALA A 101 33.34 -1.73 22.43
C ALA A 101 34.77 -2.28 22.57
N GLY A 102 35.76 -1.53 22.11
CA GLY A 102 37.17 -1.88 22.28
C GLY A 102 38.08 -1.05 21.39
N LEU A 103 38.32 0.19 21.82
CA LEU A 103 39.43 1.02 21.36
C LEU A 103 40.75 0.34 21.72
N ASP A 104 41.73 0.31 20.81
CA ASP A 104 43.13 0.47 21.20
C ASP A 104 43.94 1.15 20.11
N SER A 105 44.83 1.99 20.61
CA SER A 105 45.85 2.84 20.01
C SER A 105 47.09 2.07 19.53
N GLY A 106 47.74 2.59 18.48
CA GLY A 106 49.09 2.18 18.11
C GLY A 106 49.69 3.09 17.02
N GLU A 107 50.50 4.07 17.44
CA GLU A 107 51.60 4.66 16.66
C GLU A 107 52.61 3.54 16.29
N THR A 108 53.47 3.53 15.27
CA THR A 108 54.32 4.51 14.55
C THR A 108 54.51 3.94 13.10
N ASP A 109 55.07 4.57 12.06
CA ASP A 109 56.31 5.34 11.92
C ASP A 109 56.39 5.93 10.50
N VAL A 110 57.02 7.10 10.37
CA VAL A 110 57.19 7.88 9.13
C VAL A 110 58.64 7.77 8.62
N LYS A 111 58.80 7.44 7.33
CA LYS A 111 59.85 7.94 6.41
C LYS A 111 59.21 7.94 5.02
N GLY A 112 59.16 9.00 4.22
CA GLY A 112 60.14 10.04 3.93
C GLY A 112 60.43 9.96 2.42
N GLY A 113 59.99 10.96 1.64
CA GLY A 113 60.18 11.02 0.19
C GLY A 113 59.43 12.21 -0.42
N ASP A 114 60.21 13.22 -0.78
CA ASP A 114 59.83 14.57 -1.23
C ASP A 114 59.47 14.63 -2.72
N GLU A 115 58.98 15.82 -3.11
CA GLU A 115 58.98 16.44 -4.44
C GLU A 115 57.64 16.54 -5.18
N SER A 116 57.02 17.69 -4.91
CA SER A 116 56.21 18.50 -5.79
C SER A 116 56.76 18.58 -7.22
N GLN A 117 55.95 18.21 -8.22
CA GLN A 117 55.84 18.86 -9.55
C GLN A 117 54.91 18.05 -10.49
N ILE A 118 53.59 18.07 -10.31
CA ILE A 118 52.60 17.98 -11.41
C ILE A 118 51.31 18.65 -10.93
N GLU A 119 51.28 19.97 -10.91
CA GLU A 119 50.05 20.71 -10.60
C GLU A 119 49.95 21.87 -11.61
N LYS A 120 49.25 21.63 -12.73
CA LYS A 120 48.54 22.65 -13.56
C LYS A 120 48.03 22.17 -14.93
N THR A 121 48.23 20.91 -15.33
CA THR A 121 47.68 20.37 -16.61
C THR A 121 46.58 19.30 -16.44
N SER A 122 46.20 18.98 -15.20
CA SER A 122 45.22 17.92 -14.88
C SER A 122 43.79 18.44 -14.68
N THR A 123 43.61 19.74 -14.42
CA THR A 123 42.34 20.32 -13.97
C THR A 123 41.39 20.72 -15.10
N GLU A 124 41.89 21.05 -16.30
CA GLU A 124 41.04 21.34 -17.46
C GLU A 124 40.58 20.06 -18.18
N LYS A 125 41.42 19.02 -18.21
CA LYS A 125 41.03 17.71 -18.75
C LYS A 125 40.01 17.02 -17.85
N ALA A 126 40.15 17.09 -16.53
CA ALA A 126 39.17 16.54 -15.58
C ALA A 126 37.79 17.22 -15.70
N LYS A 127 37.71 18.55 -15.84
CA LYS A 127 36.44 19.27 -16.06
C LYS A 127 35.78 18.95 -17.40
N SER A 128 36.57 18.79 -18.47
CA SER A 128 36.03 18.41 -19.79
C SER A 128 35.54 16.96 -19.83
N VAL A 129 36.18 16.06 -19.08
CA VAL A 129 35.77 14.66 -18.91
C VAL A 129 34.53 14.57 -18.02
N GLU A 130 34.46 15.30 -16.90
CA GLU A 130 33.27 15.40 -16.04
C GLU A 130 32.06 15.98 -16.79
N GLN A 131 32.23 17.06 -17.58
CA GLN A 131 31.13 17.58 -18.41
C GLN A 131 30.69 16.60 -19.51
N SER A 132 31.60 15.82 -20.09
CA SER A 132 31.23 14.80 -21.09
C SER A 132 30.54 13.57 -20.48
N ILE A 133 30.83 13.24 -19.21
CA ILE A 133 30.16 12.14 -18.48
C ILE A 133 28.77 12.57 -18.00
N VAL A 134 28.60 13.84 -17.59
CA VAL A 134 27.31 14.38 -17.10
C VAL A 134 26.30 14.58 -18.25
N VAL A 135 26.75 14.90 -19.46
CA VAL A 135 25.85 15.08 -20.61
C VAL A 135 25.33 13.74 -21.15
N ASN A 136 26.06 12.63 -20.98
CA ASN A 136 25.64 11.31 -21.47
C ASN A 136 24.61 10.58 -20.58
N GLN A 137 24.36 11.05 -19.35
CA GLN A 137 23.34 10.43 -18.47
C GLN A 137 21.91 10.94 -18.72
N LEU A 138 21.72 11.90 -19.63
CA LEU A 138 20.41 12.49 -19.94
C LEU A 138 19.68 11.80 -21.12
N GLU A 139 20.29 10.80 -21.76
CA GLU A 139 19.70 10.02 -22.87
C GLU A 139 19.47 8.54 -22.53
N GLU A 140 19.82 8.09 -21.32
CA GLU A 140 19.46 6.72 -20.93
C GLU A 140 17.97 6.63 -20.57
N PRO A 141 17.23 5.65 -21.11
CA PRO A 141 15.85 5.43 -20.71
C PRO A 141 15.79 5.19 -19.19
N SER A 142 14.79 5.78 -18.54
CA SER A 142 14.50 5.58 -17.12
C SER A 142 14.41 4.08 -16.78
N HIS A 143 14.59 3.72 -15.51
CA HIS A 143 14.37 2.33 -15.08
C HIS A 143 12.97 1.84 -15.50
N PHE A 144 11.97 2.70 -15.38
CA PHE A 144 10.61 2.46 -15.86
C PHE A 144 10.55 2.16 -17.36
N GLU A 145 11.16 3.00 -18.21
CA GLU A 145 11.20 2.78 -19.66
C GLU A 145 11.99 1.52 -20.05
N LYS A 146 13.07 1.22 -19.31
CA LYS A 146 13.86 -0.01 -19.48
C LYS A 146 13.01 -1.25 -19.16
N VAL A 147 12.25 -1.23 -18.06
CA VAL A 147 11.31 -2.30 -17.71
C VAL A 147 10.26 -2.46 -18.81
N GLN A 148 9.56 -1.39 -19.20
CA GLN A 148 8.49 -1.47 -20.21
C GLN A 148 8.96 -1.96 -21.58
N ALA A 149 10.17 -1.58 -21.99
CA ALA A 149 10.74 -2.00 -23.26
C ALA A 149 11.21 -3.48 -23.24
N SER A 150 11.46 -4.04 -22.04
CA SER A 150 12.05 -5.37 -21.87
C SER A 150 11.16 -6.49 -22.42
N PRO A 151 11.74 -7.53 -23.05
CA PRO A 151 11.01 -8.74 -23.42
C PRO A 151 10.32 -9.40 -22.24
N GLN A 152 10.97 -9.39 -21.07
CA GLN A 152 10.47 -9.95 -19.82
C GLN A 152 9.16 -9.28 -19.39
N PHE A 153 9.09 -7.95 -19.41
CA PHE A 153 7.87 -7.23 -19.08
C PHE A 153 6.74 -7.49 -20.08
N LYS A 154 7.05 -7.58 -21.38
CA LYS A 154 6.04 -7.89 -22.41
C LYS A 154 5.45 -9.29 -22.23
N GLU A 155 6.29 -10.27 -21.89
CA GLU A 155 5.86 -11.64 -21.59
C GLU A 155 5.06 -11.71 -20.29
N PHE A 156 5.52 -11.01 -19.25
CA PHE A 156 4.79 -10.88 -17.99
C PHE A 156 3.42 -10.27 -18.20
N LYS A 157 3.34 -9.13 -18.91
CA LYS A 157 2.08 -8.45 -19.21
C LYS A 157 1.11 -9.39 -19.91
N LYS A 158 1.55 -10.07 -20.96
CA LYS A 158 0.71 -11.05 -21.67
C LYS A 158 0.23 -12.18 -20.77
N SER A 159 1.12 -12.72 -19.94
CA SER A 159 0.78 -13.80 -19.01
C SER A 159 -0.20 -13.33 -17.94
N PHE A 160 0.01 -12.13 -17.40
CA PHE A 160 -0.89 -11.48 -16.45
C PHE A 160 -2.29 -11.27 -17.04
N GLU A 161 -2.39 -10.75 -18.26
CA GLU A 161 -3.67 -10.53 -18.96
C GLU A 161 -4.45 -11.84 -19.14
N ASN A 162 -3.76 -12.92 -19.50
CA ASN A 162 -4.35 -14.25 -19.58
C ASN A 162 -4.81 -14.74 -18.20
N ASN A 163 -3.97 -14.61 -17.18
CA ASN A 163 -4.29 -15.01 -15.80
C ASN A 163 -5.49 -14.25 -15.24
N VAL A 164 -5.60 -12.95 -15.50
CA VAL A 164 -6.78 -12.15 -15.11
C VAL A 164 -8.03 -12.65 -15.82
N SER A 165 -7.92 -13.01 -17.10
CA SER A 165 -9.05 -13.56 -17.87
C SER A 165 -9.49 -14.94 -17.35
N GLU A 166 -8.54 -15.81 -17.03
CA GLU A 166 -8.78 -17.12 -16.39
C GLU A 166 -9.43 -16.94 -15.02
N LEU A 167 -8.85 -16.10 -14.17
CA LEU A 167 -9.37 -15.78 -12.84
C LEU A 167 -10.82 -15.26 -12.91
N LYS A 168 -11.09 -14.35 -13.85
CA LYS A 168 -12.43 -13.82 -14.09
C LYS A 168 -13.43 -14.93 -14.40
N ASN A 169 -13.08 -15.85 -15.30
CA ASN A 169 -13.96 -16.97 -15.64
C ASN A 169 -14.21 -17.88 -14.43
N SER A 170 -13.15 -18.26 -13.71
CA SER A 170 -13.25 -19.08 -12.50
C SER A 170 -14.12 -18.43 -11.43
N ILE A 171 -13.89 -17.15 -11.10
CA ILE A 171 -14.67 -16.44 -10.09
C ILE A 171 -16.14 -16.32 -10.50
N ASN A 172 -16.43 -15.99 -11.77
CA ASN A 172 -17.82 -15.91 -12.23
C ASN A 172 -18.51 -17.27 -12.14
N ASP A 173 -17.85 -18.37 -12.52
CA ASP A 173 -18.40 -19.72 -12.40
C ASP A 173 -18.66 -20.11 -10.93
N ILE A 174 -17.79 -19.73 -10.00
CA ILE A 174 -18.00 -19.93 -8.56
C ILE A 174 -19.26 -19.17 -8.11
N VAL A 175 -19.39 -17.89 -8.50
CA VAL A 175 -20.46 -17.02 -8.01
C VAL A 175 -21.83 -17.29 -8.64
N GLU A 176 -21.86 -17.61 -9.94
CA GLU A 176 -23.08 -17.79 -10.73
C GLU A 176 -23.55 -19.26 -10.74
N LYS A 177 -22.61 -20.21 -10.73
CA LYS A 177 -22.92 -21.65 -10.89
C LYS A 177 -22.60 -22.47 -9.64
N ASN A 178 -22.06 -21.85 -8.60
CA ASN A 178 -21.54 -22.55 -7.41
C ASN A 178 -20.52 -23.65 -7.80
N ALA A 179 -19.69 -23.37 -8.81
CA ALA A 179 -18.64 -24.28 -9.23
C ALA A 179 -17.66 -24.56 -8.06
N PRO A 180 -17.12 -25.79 -7.95
CA PRO A 180 -16.12 -26.10 -6.94
C PRO A 180 -14.84 -25.28 -7.18
N ILE A 181 -14.22 -24.81 -6.11
CA ILE A 181 -12.95 -24.09 -6.17
C ILE A 181 -11.80 -25.08 -6.31
N ASP A 182 -11.10 -25.02 -7.44
CA ASP A 182 -9.83 -25.72 -7.66
C ASP A 182 -8.66 -24.74 -7.44
N VAL A 183 -8.16 -24.71 -6.20
CA VAL A 183 -7.07 -23.81 -5.79
C VAL A 183 -5.80 -24.07 -6.59
N ASP A 184 -5.46 -25.33 -6.84
CA ASP A 184 -4.24 -25.69 -7.56
C ASP A 184 -4.29 -25.19 -9.01
N SER A 185 -5.45 -25.36 -9.68
CA SER A 185 -5.65 -24.83 -11.02
C SER A 185 -5.53 -23.30 -11.06
N MET A 186 -6.20 -22.59 -10.13
CA MET A 186 -6.18 -21.12 -10.07
C MET A 186 -4.79 -20.55 -9.73
N LEU A 187 -4.04 -21.24 -8.86
CA LEU A 187 -2.68 -20.83 -8.48
C LEU A 187 -1.64 -21.19 -9.53
N SER A 188 -1.81 -22.28 -10.29
CA SER A 188 -0.78 -22.77 -11.22
C SER A 188 -0.31 -21.70 -12.21
N SER A 189 -1.24 -20.96 -12.82
CA SER A 189 -0.91 -19.87 -13.76
C SER A 189 -0.30 -18.66 -13.05
N THR A 190 -0.71 -18.38 -11.81
CA THR A 190 -0.16 -17.31 -10.94
C THR A 190 1.29 -17.62 -10.53
N MET A 191 1.55 -18.84 -10.07
CA MET A 191 2.88 -19.32 -9.66
C MET A 191 3.83 -19.43 -10.85
N LYS A 192 3.32 -19.76 -12.04
CA LYS A 192 4.11 -19.73 -13.28
C LYS A 192 4.56 -18.30 -13.62
N LEU A 193 3.70 -17.31 -13.43
CA LEU A 193 4.04 -15.91 -13.63
C LEU A 193 5.14 -15.44 -12.66
N LEU A 194 5.13 -15.94 -11.42
CA LEU A 194 6.18 -15.67 -10.42
C LEU A 194 7.50 -16.41 -10.71
N SER A 195 7.44 -17.67 -11.13
CA SER A 195 8.65 -18.49 -11.37
C SER A 195 9.38 -18.17 -12.69
N THR A 196 8.74 -17.45 -13.61
CA THR A 196 9.39 -16.97 -14.85
C THR A 196 10.35 -15.78 -14.57
N GLN A 197 10.43 -15.31 -13.33
CA GLN A 197 11.28 -14.17 -12.96
C GLN A 197 12.70 -14.60 -12.59
N ASN A 198 13.61 -14.47 -13.57
CA ASN A 198 15.05 -14.53 -13.32
C ASN A 198 15.61 -13.10 -13.11
N ASN A 199 15.87 -12.77 -11.83
CA ASN A 199 16.86 -11.85 -11.25
C ASN A 199 17.02 -10.39 -11.71
N THR A 200 16.29 -9.85 -12.69
CA THR A 200 16.50 -8.43 -13.12
C THR A 200 15.47 -7.44 -12.58
N PHE A 201 14.19 -7.82 -12.49
CA PHE A 201 13.11 -6.96 -12.00
C PHE A 201 12.18 -7.77 -11.12
N GLY A 202 11.77 -7.24 -9.97
CA GLY A 202 10.86 -7.91 -9.05
C GLY A 202 9.40 -7.76 -9.46
N VAL A 203 8.51 -8.53 -8.81
CA VAL A 203 7.05 -8.45 -9.03
C VAL A 203 6.51 -7.03 -8.86
N PHE A 204 7.00 -6.30 -7.85
CA PHE A 204 6.60 -4.90 -7.63
C PHE A 204 6.99 -3.97 -8.78
N ASP A 205 8.12 -4.19 -9.44
CA ASP A 205 8.51 -3.42 -10.64
C ASP A 205 7.52 -3.68 -11.78
N MET A 206 7.16 -4.94 -12.01
CA MET A 206 6.24 -5.31 -13.08
C MET A 206 4.83 -4.78 -12.81
N LEU A 207 4.31 -4.93 -11.59
CA LEU A 207 3.01 -4.40 -11.19
C LEU A 207 2.94 -2.88 -11.30
N HIS A 208 4.01 -2.17 -10.90
CA HIS A 208 4.10 -0.72 -11.01
C HIS A 208 3.96 -0.22 -12.46
N ASN A 209 4.35 -1.05 -13.43
CA ASN A 209 4.30 -0.78 -14.86
C ASN A 209 2.98 -1.23 -15.54
N MET A 210 2.10 -1.94 -14.83
CA MET A 210 0.85 -2.53 -15.36
C MET A 210 -0.41 -1.67 -15.13
N ARG A 211 -0.28 -0.49 -14.53
CA ARG A 211 -1.39 0.31 -13.95
C ARG A 211 -2.47 0.84 -14.91
N ALA A 212 -2.37 0.60 -16.22
CA ALA A 212 -3.31 1.09 -17.23
C ALA A 212 -4.31 -0.01 -17.69
N PHE A 213 -4.71 -0.91 -16.79
CA PHE A 213 -5.54 -2.06 -17.14
C PHE A 213 -7.04 -1.81 -16.91
N ASP A 214 -7.88 -2.19 -17.89
CA ASP A 214 -9.30 -1.82 -17.96
C ASP A 214 -10.22 -2.63 -17.02
N ASP A 215 -9.84 -3.85 -16.63
CA ASP A 215 -10.65 -4.69 -15.74
C ASP A 215 -10.18 -4.60 -14.28
N LEU A 216 -10.52 -3.47 -13.63
CA LEU A 216 -9.96 -3.09 -12.33
C LEU A 216 -10.22 -4.10 -11.22
N THR A 217 -11.36 -4.80 -11.19
CA THR A 217 -11.69 -5.71 -10.08
C THR A 217 -10.84 -6.98 -10.11
N TYR A 218 -10.80 -7.70 -11.24
CA TYR A 218 -10.03 -8.95 -11.32
C TYR A 218 -8.53 -8.69 -11.41
N ALA A 219 -8.10 -7.58 -12.05
CA ALA A 219 -6.71 -7.17 -12.01
C ALA A 219 -6.26 -6.80 -10.59
N HIS A 220 -7.11 -6.14 -9.80
CA HIS A 220 -6.85 -5.87 -8.38
C HIS A 220 -6.73 -7.16 -7.58
N SER A 221 -7.66 -8.11 -7.71
CA SER A 221 -7.55 -9.41 -7.02
C SER A 221 -6.27 -10.17 -7.42
N MET A 222 -5.86 -10.11 -8.70
CA MET A 222 -4.59 -10.69 -9.14
C MET A 222 -3.38 -9.97 -8.54
N ASN A 223 -3.37 -8.63 -8.53
CA ASN A 223 -2.30 -7.86 -7.91
C ASN A 223 -2.16 -8.18 -6.42
N VAL A 224 -3.27 -8.18 -5.69
CA VAL A 224 -3.29 -8.50 -4.26
C VAL A 224 -2.80 -9.92 -4.02
N ALA A 225 -3.19 -10.90 -4.86
CA ALA A 225 -2.66 -12.26 -4.78
C ALA A 225 -1.13 -12.30 -4.94
N LEU A 226 -0.59 -11.62 -5.95
CA LEU A 226 0.86 -11.54 -6.21
C LEU A 226 1.61 -10.82 -5.08
N ILE A 227 1.04 -9.74 -4.55
CA ILE A 227 1.59 -9.02 -3.41
C ILE A 227 1.59 -9.92 -2.16
N CYS A 228 0.50 -10.63 -1.88
CA CYS A 228 0.41 -11.56 -0.75
C CYS A 228 1.42 -12.70 -0.85
N ASN A 229 1.72 -13.17 -2.07
CA ASN A 229 2.73 -14.19 -2.30
C ASN A 229 4.12 -13.71 -1.87
N VAL A 230 4.57 -12.58 -2.42
CA VAL A 230 5.87 -11.98 -2.09
C VAL A 230 5.94 -11.57 -0.62
N PHE A 231 4.83 -11.06 -0.07
CA PHE A 231 4.75 -10.71 1.34
C PHE A 231 4.86 -11.93 2.25
N GLY A 232 4.32 -13.09 1.85
CA GLY A 232 4.52 -14.36 2.54
C GLY A 232 6.00 -14.79 2.57
N GLU A 233 6.75 -14.58 1.49
CA GLU A 233 8.20 -14.83 1.44
C GLU A 233 8.96 -13.92 2.43
N TRP A 234 8.60 -12.63 2.49
CA TRP A 234 9.18 -11.68 3.44
C TRP A 234 8.88 -12.01 4.90
N LEU A 235 7.75 -12.67 5.15
CA LEU A 235 7.37 -13.19 6.47
C LEU A 235 7.99 -14.57 6.76
N HIS A 236 8.79 -15.11 5.83
CA HIS A 236 9.42 -16.44 5.94
C HIS A 236 8.42 -17.58 6.15
N LEU A 237 7.24 -17.46 5.54
CA LEU A 237 6.23 -18.51 5.53
C LEU A 237 6.70 -19.70 4.67
N SER A 238 6.20 -20.89 4.98
CA SER A 238 6.42 -22.07 4.13
C SER A 238 5.69 -21.96 2.78
N ASP A 239 6.10 -22.75 1.80
CA ASP A 239 5.49 -22.75 0.45
C ASP A 239 3.97 -22.95 0.48
N ASP A 240 3.47 -23.80 1.38
CA ASP A 240 2.04 -24.06 1.51
C ASP A 240 1.29 -22.90 2.18
N GLU A 241 1.92 -22.24 3.16
CA GLU A 241 1.39 -21.02 3.75
C GLU A 241 1.40 -19.84 2.76
N ILE A 242 2.42 -19.74 1.90
CA ILE A 242 2.50 -18.75 0.81
C ILE A 242 1.39 -18.99 -0.21
N LYS A 243 1.15 -20.24 -0.63
CA LYS A 243 0.02 -20.60 -1.50
C LYS A 243 -1.32 -20.22 -0.86
N LEU A 244 -1.46 -20.46 0.45
CA LEU A 244 -2.66 -20.09 1.19
C LEU A 244 -2.84 -18.57 1.24
N ALA A 245 -1.80 -17.79 1.54
CA ALA A 245 -1.83 -16.32 1.52
C ALA A 245 -2.17 -15.78 0.12
N THR A 246 -1.60 -16.37 -0.93
CA THR A 246 -1.89 -16.03 -2.33
C THR A 246 -3.37 -16.27 -2.65
N THR A 247 -3.92 -17.40 -2.20
CA THR A 247 -5.34 -17.74 -2.39
C THR A 247 -6.25 -16.78 -1.62
N CYS A 248 -5.87 -16.41 -0.40
CA CYS A 248 -6.59 -15.41 0.40
C CYS A 248 -6.65 -14.06 -0.35
N GLY A 249 -5.51 -13.58 -0.87
CA GLY A 249 -5.46 -12.36 -1.68
C GLY A 249 -6.27 -12.46 -2.98
N MET A 250 -6.29 -13.61 -3.62
CA MET A 250 -7.03 -13.83 -4.86
C MET A 250 -8.56 -13.78 -4.67
N LEU A 251 -9.06 -14.26 -3.54
CA LEU A 251 -10.50 -14.43 -3.30
C LEU A 251 -11.10 -13.42 -2.30
N HIS A 252 -10.30 -12.53 -1.71
CA HIS A 252 -10.74 -11.60 -0.65
C HIS A 252 -11.98 -10.78 -1.05
N ASP A 253 -12.05 -10.42 -2.32
CA ASP A 253 -13.03 -9.50 -2.89
C ASP A 253 -14.17 -10.19 -3.65
N ILE A 254 -14.25 -11.54 -3.60
CA ILE A 254 -15.23 -12.31 -4.40
C ILE A 254 -16.68 -11.87 -4.17
N GLY A 255 -16.99 -11.36 -2.97
CA GLY A 255 -18.31 -10.82 -2.65
C GLY A 255 -18.71 -9.57 -3.41
N LYS A 256 -17.76 -8.85 -4.05
CA LYS A 256 -18.09 -7.67 -4.89
C LYS A 256 -19.00 -8.03 -6.06
N LEU A 257 -18.97 -9.28 -6.53
CA LEU A 257 -19.86 -9.78 -7.58
C LEU A 257 -21.33 -9.92 -7.14
N LYS A 258 -21.62 -9.77 -5.84
CA LYS A 258 -23.00 -9.68 -5.32
C LYS A 258 -23.48 -8.24 -5.14
N ILE A 259 -22.62 -7.26 -5.41
CA ILE A 259 -22.96 -5.84 -5.37
C ILE A 259 -23.35 -5.39 -6.78
N ASP A 260 -24.29 -4.45 -6.88
CA ASP A 260 -24.73 -3.91 -8.17
C ASP A 260 -23.54 -3.32 -8.95
N ASP A 261 -23.40 -3.79 -10.19
CA ASP A 261 -22.37 -3.37 -11.13
C ASP A 261 -22.36 -1.86 -11.37
N ALA A 262 -23.54 -1.21 -11.34
CA ALA A 262 -23.66 0.24 -11.48
C ALA A 262 -23.01 1.00 -10.31
N ILE A 263 -22.98 0.39 -9.12
CA ILE A 263 -22.31 0.93 -7.93
C ILE A 263 -20.80 0.70 -8.05
N ILE A 264 -20.39 -0.53 -8.37
CA ILE A 264 -18.96 -0.90 -8.47
C ILE A 264 -18.24 -0.11 -9.56
N LYS A 265 -18.90 0.11 -10.71
CA LYS A 265 -18.32 0.79 -11.88
C LYS A 265 -18.62 2.29 -11.93
N LYS A 266 -19.23 2.86 -10.88
CA LYS A 266 -19.65 4.27 -10.86
C LYS A 266 -18.44 5.20 -11.09
N PRO A 267 -18.44 6.05 -12.14
CA PRO A 267 -17.39 7.03 -12.35
C PRO A 267 -17.65 8.25 -11.45
N GLY A 268 -17.28 8.15 -10.16
CA GLY A 268 -17.43 9.25 -9.21
C GLY A 268 -17.58 8.82 -7.77
N LYS A 269 -17.97 9.76 -6.90
CA LYS A 269 -18.22 9.48 -5.49
C LYS A 269 -19.46 8.60 -5.33
N LEU A 270 -19.38 7.68 -4.38
CA LEU A 270 -20.52 6.89 -3.94
C LEU A 270 -21.39 7.74 -3.00
N THR A 271 -22.71 7.54 -3.04
CA THR A 271 -23.58 8.01 -1.97
C THR A 271 -23.34 7.21 -0.70
N THR A 272 -23.88 7.68 0.43
CA THR A 272 -23.78 6.95 1.70
C THR A 272 -24.40 5.55 1.60
N GLU A 273 -25.49 5.40 0.87
CA GLU A 273 -26.22 4.15 0.65
C GLU A 273 -25.43 3.19 -0.24
N GLU A 274 -24.86 3.71 -1.34
CA GLU A 274 -23.99 2.96 -2.22
C GLU A 274 -22.73 2.47 -1.48
N TYR A 275 -22.15 3.32 -0.64
CA TYR A 275 -21.03 2.94 0.21
C TYR A 275 -21.42 1.85 1.22
N LYS A 276 -22.57 1.99 1.89
CA LYS A 276 -23.13 0.96 2.77
C LYS A 276 -23.36 -0.36 2.03
N ALA A 277 -23.79 -0.33 0.76
CA ALA A 277 -23.94 -1.51 -0.07
C ALA A 277 -22.59 -2.18 -0.34
N ILE A 278 -21.55 -1.43 -0.73
CA ILE A 278 -20.20 -1.96 -0.93
C ILE A 278 -19.67 -2.61 0.36
N LYS A 279 -19.89 -2.02 1.54
CA LYS A 279 -19.42 -2.59 2.82
C LYS A 279 -20.00 -3.98 3.14
N LYS A 280 -20.99 -4.46 2.40
CA LYS A 280 -21.54 -5.82 2.54
C LYS A 280 -20.69 -6.90 1.85
N HIS A 281 -19.83 -6.53 0.90
CA HIS A 281 -19.08 -7.51 0.12
C HIS A 281 -18.22 -8.48 0.95
N PRO A 282 -17.63 -8.14 2.12
CA PRO A 282 -16.88 -9.13 2.88
C PRO A 282 -17.77 -10.27 3.37
N TYR A 283 -18.99 -9.93 3.82
CA TYR A 283 -19.97 -10.89 4.27
C TYR A 283 -20.54 -11.73 3.13
N GLU A 284 -20.82 -11.11 1.99
CA GLU A 284 -21.24 -11.85 0.78
C GLU A 284 -20.14 -12.78 0.26
N GLY A 285 -18.87 -12.36 0.36
CA GLY A 285 -17.70 -13.18 0.04
C GLY A 285 -17.61 -14.40 0.94
N TYR A 286 -17.74 -14.21 2.26
CA TYR A 286 -17.79 -15.31 3.22
C TYR A 286 -18.91 -16.32 2.89
N LYS A 287 -20.13 -15.85 2.62
CA LYS A 287 -21.26 -16.72 2.25
C LYS A 287 -21.01 -17.55 1.00
N ILE A 288 -20.38 -16.97 -0.02
CA ILE A 288 -20.02 -17.71 -1.25
C ILE A 288 -19.05 -18.84 -0.91
N LEU A 289 -18.07 -18.57 -0.04
CA LEU A 289 -16.99 -19.49 0.28
C LEU A 289 -17.34 -20.49 1.40
N GLN A 290 -18.36 -20.23 2.23
CA GLN A 290 -18.62 -21.01 3.45
C GLN A 290 -18.93 -22.49 3.16
N HIS A 291 -19.52 -22.77 2.00
CA HIS A 291 -19.89 -24.13 1.56
C HIS A 291 -18.85 -24.77 0.64
N GLN A 292 -17.78 -24.04 0.30
CA GLN A 292 -16.71 -24.55 -0.54
C GLN A 292 -15.71 -25.35 0.30
N ASN A 293 -15.14 -26.40 -0.31
CA ASN A 293 -14.09 -27.20 0.32
C ASN A 293 -12.73 -26.48 0.22
N ILE A 294 -12.61 -25.37 0.95
CA ILE A 294 -11.43 -24.52 0.99
C ILE A 294 -11.08 -24.18 2.45
N SER A 295 -9.82 -23.81 2.69
CA SER A 295 -9.33 -23.42 4.00
C SER A 295 -10.20 -22.33 4.64
N GLU A 296 -10.44 -22.45 5.95
CA GLU A 296 -11.19 -21.45 6.72
C GLU A 296 -10.49 -20.08 6.68
N HIS A 297 -9.16 -20.05 6.58
CA HIS A 297 -8.38 -18.82 6.42
C HIS A 297 -8.78 -18.03 5.17
N VAL A 298 -9.13 -18.70 4.06
CA VAL A 298 -9.59 -18.03 2.84
C VAL A 298 -10.96 -17.39 3.04
N LYS A 299 -11.85 -18.09 3.73
CA LYS A 299 -13.18 -17.57 4.08
C LYS A 299 -13.05 -16.36 5.02
N ASN A 300 -12.21 -16.48 6.04
CA ASN A 300 -11.93 -15.42 7.00
C ASN A 300 -11.27 -14.22 6.32
N ALA A 301 -10.35 -14.42 5.38
CA ALA A 301 -9.75 -13.33 4.61
C ALA A 301 -10.81 -12.56 3.82
N ALA A 302 -11.74 -13.25 3.16
CA ALA A 302 -12.86 -12.58 2.50
C ALA A 302 -13.73 -11.77 3.48
N LEU A 303 -13.99 -12.30 4.68
CA LEU A 303 -14.79 -11.62 5.70
C LEU A 303 -14.08 -10.46 6.39
N MET A 304 -12.78 -10.58 6.66
CA MET A 304 -12.06 -9.78 7.65
C MET A 304 -10.95 -8.88 7.06
N HIS A 305 -10.68 -8.90 5.75
CA HIS A 305 -9.59 -8.08 5.17
C HIS A 305 -9.77 -6.57 5.35
N HIS A 306 -10.97 -6.10 5.70
CA HIS A 306 -11.24 -4.70 6.07
C HIS A 306 -11.23 -4.43 7.58
N GLU A 307 -11.00 -5.45 8.40
CA GLU A 307 -10.75 -5.27 9.83
C GLU A 307 -9.43 -4.52 10.07
N LYS A 308 -9.33 -3.91 11.26
CA LYS A 308 -8.17 -3.15 11.72
C LYS A 308 -7.90 -3.52 13.16
N CYS A 309 -6.64 -3.66 13.55
CA CYS A 309 -6.26 -4.19 14.85
C CYS A 309 -6.75 -3.33 16.04
N ASP A 310 -7.03 -2.04 15.82
CA ASP A 310 -7.64 -1.12 16.79
C ASP A 310 -9.17 -1.29 16.95
N GLY A 311 -9.81 -2.02 16.03
CA GLY A 311 -11.26 -2.22 15.96
C GLY A 311 -12.01 -1.16 15.17
N SER A 312 -11.32 -0.26 14.45
CA SER A 312 -11.98 0.72 13.58
C SER A 312 -12.45 0.13 12.25
N GLY A 313 -12.15 -1.15 11.99
CA GLY A 313 -12.47 -1.85 10.76
C GLY A 313 -13.92 -2.34 10.69
N TYR A 314 -14.22 -3.11 9.64
CA TYR A 314 -15.53 -3.67 9.37
C TYR A 314 -15.38 -5.04 8.67
N PRO A 315 -16.42 -5.90 8.67
CA PRO A 315 -17.79 -5.68 9.14
C PRO A 315 -18.05 -5.96 10.63
N LEU A 316 -17.13 -6.62 11.34
CA LEU A 316 -17.31 -7.12 12.70
C LEU A 316 -16.69 -6.21 13.77
N GLY A 317 -15.73 -5.35 13.41
CA GLY A 317 -15.03 -4.46 14.35
C GLY A 317 -14.09 -5.24 15.29
N LEU A 318 -13.43 -6.26 14.74
CA LEU A 318 -12.52 -7.14 15.47
C LEU A 318 -11.23 -6.41 15.85
N LYS A 319 -10.54 -6.91 16.88
CA LYS A 319 -9.30 -6.31 17.38
C LYS A 319 -8.18 -7.34 17.46
N GLY A 320 -6.96 -6.88 17.16
CA GLY A 320 -5.71 -7.63 17.30
C GLY A 320 -5.85 -9.10 16.89
N ASP A 321 -5.69 -9.99 17.87
CA ASP A 321 -5.59 -11.45 17.68
C ASP A 321 -6.91 -12.13 17.30
N LYS A 322 -8.03 -11.40 17.31
CA LYS A 322 -9.30 -11.93 16.80
C LYS A 322 -9.39 -11.89 15.27
N ILE A 323 -8.47 -11.19 14.61
CA ILE A 323 -8.40 -11.10 13.16
C ILE A 323 -7.49 -12.21 12.66
N ASP A 324 -7.97 -12.97 11.69
CA ASP A 324 -7.21 -14.03 11.04
C ASP A 324 -5.86 -13.52 10.52
N PRO A 325 -4.73 -14.23 10.75
CA PRO A 325 -3.41 -13.79 10.32
C PRO A 325 -3.32 -13.55 8.80
N TYR A 326 -4.01 -14.34 7.98
CA TYR A 326 -4.03 -14.13 6.53
C TYR A 326 -4.91 -12.92 6.16
N ALA A 327 -5.96 -12.62 6.93
CA ALA A 327 -6.74 -11.40 6.74
C ALA A 327 -5.92 -10.15 7.09
N LYS A 328 -5.07 -10.18 8.13
CA LYS A 328 -4.13 -9.08 8.46
C LYS A 328 -3.15 -8.81 7.32
N LEU A 329 -2.61 -9.89 6.73
CA LEU A 329 -1.71 -9.84 5.57
C LEU A 329 -2.41 -9.21 4.35
N VAL A 330 -3.58 -9.75 3.99
CA VAL A 330 -4.38 -9.25 2.85
C VAL A 330 -4.81 -7.80 3.06
N ALA A 331 -5.15 -7.38 4.28
CA ALA A 331 -5.56 -6.01 4.56
C ALA A 331 -4.49 -4.97 4.20
N ILE A 332 -3.21 -5.29 4.39
CA ILE A 332 -2.09 -4.41 4.03
C ILE A 332 -1.89 -4.43 2.52
N ALA A 333 -1.89 -5.62 1.90
CA ALA A 333 -1.72 -5.81 0.47
C ALA A 333 -2.81 -5.11 -0.36
N ASP A 334 -4.08 -5.26 0.04
CA ASP A 334 -5.25 -4.60 -0.55
C ASP A 334 -5.11 -3.09 -0.52
N VAL A 335 -4.86 -2.51 0.67
CA VAL A 335 -4.74 -1.06 0.82
C VAL A 335 -3.57 -0.50 -0.01
N TYR A 336 -2.44 -1.20 -0.02
CA TYR A 336 -1.29 -0.80 -0.82
C TYR A 336 -1.61 -0.80 -2.32
N ASP A 337 -2.19 -1.88 -2.87
CA ASP A 337 -2.56 -1.94 -4.28
C ASP A 337 -3.65 -0.89 -4.61
N ALA A 338 -4.68 -0.80 -3.78
CA ALA A 338 -5.78 0.16 -3.93
C ALA A 338 -5.28 1.62 -4.03
N MET A 339 -4.23 1.97 -3.27
CA MET A 339 -3.64 3.30 -3.26
C MET A 339 -2.63 3.54 -4.38
N THR A 340 -1.88 2.51 -4.81
CA THR A 340 -0.82 2.64 -5.81
C THR A 340 -1.28 2.33 -7.24
N SER A 341 -2.43 1.68 -7.42
CA SER A 341 -3.07 1.44 -8.72
C SER A 341 -3.85 2.67 -9.20
N ALA A 342 -3.90 2.87 -10.53
CA ALA A 342 -4.74 3.91 -11.10
C ALA A 342 -6.20 3.44 -11.10
N ARG A 343 -7.13 4.30 -10.66
CA ARG A 343 -8.57 4.04 -10.66
C ARG A 343 -9.28 5.02 -11.58
N VAL A 344 -10.47 4.67 -12.07
CA VAL A 344 -11.29 5.51 -12.98
C VAL A 344 -11.44 6.96 -12.49
N TYR A 345 -11.52 7.15 -11.17
CA TYR A 345 -11.75 8.45 -10.53
C TYR A 345 -10.48 9.09 -9.92
N ARG A 346 -9.33 8.41 -9.94
CA ARG A 346 -8.09 8.91 -9.32
C ARG A 346 -6.86 8.29 -9.93
N GLY A 347 -5.88 9.12 -10.32
CA GLY A 347 -4.55 8.63 -10.68
C GLY A 347 -3.87 7.85 -9.54
N ALA A 348 -2.91 7.00 -9.88
CA ALA A 348 -2.08 6.28 -8.92
C ALA A 348 -1.35 7.24 -7.98
N LEU A 349 -1.31 6.94 -6.67
CA LEU A 349 -0.39 7.65 -5.79
C LEU A 349 1.04 7.16 -6.01
N CYS A 350 1.98 8.06 -5.71
CA CYS A 350 3.37 7.66 -5.54
C CYS A 350 3.46 6.68 -4.35
N PRO A 351 4.16 5.53 -4.50
CA PRO A 351 4.35 4.58 -3.40
C PRO A 351 4.91 5.23 -2.12
N PHE A 352 5.80 6.21 -2.23
CA PHE A 352 6.33 6.95 -1.08
C PHE A 352 5.26 7.73 -0.30
N THR A 353 4.21 8.20 -0.97
CA THR A 353 3.05 8.81 -0.31
C THR A 353 2.21 7.77 0.42
N VAL A 354 2.11 6.55 -0.12
CA VAL A 354 1.40 5.44 0.54
C VAL A 354 2.16 4.98 1.78
N ILE A 355 3.49 4.90 1.68
CA ILE A 355 4.38 4.57 2.80
C ILE A 355 4.28 5.62 3.90
N GLU A 356 4.30 6.92 3.57
CA GLU A 356 4.10 8.01 4.53
C GLU A 356 2.77 7.84 5.30
N VAL A 357 1.68 7.49 4.62
CA VAL A 357 0.39 7.22 5.27
C VAL A 357 0.44 6.02 6.22
N PHE A 358 1.16 4.96 5.83
CA PHE A 358 1.36 3.80 6.69
C PHE A 358 2.24 4.10 7.91
N GLU A 359 3.25 4.96 7.78
CA GLU A 359 4.08 5.42 8.91
C GLU A 359 3.26 6.27 9.90
N ASP A 360 2.45 7.21 9.39
CA ASP A 360 1.67 8.14 10.22
C ASP A 360 0.55 7.45 11.00
N GLU A 361 -0.15 6.49 10.38
CA GLU A 361 -1.38 5.92 10.95
C GLU A 361 -1.38 4.40 11.03
N GLY A 362 -0.59 3.73 10.18
CA GLY A 362 -0.66 2.29 9.97
C GLY A 362 -0.26 1.49 11.20
N LEU A 363 0.76 1.92 11.95
CA LEU A 363 1.23 1.21 13.15
C LEU A 363 0.16 1.07 14.25
N SER A 364 -0.85 1.94 14.24
CA SER A 364 -1.99 1.85 15.17
C SER A 364 -3.12 0.95 14.68
N LYS A 365 -3.24 0.76 13.35
CA LYS A 365 -4.37 0.12 12.68
C LYS A 365 -4.07 -1.30 12.20
N TYR A 366 -2.80 -1.63 11.98
CA TYR A 366 -2.36 -2.93 11.48
C TYR A 366 -1.46 -3.61 12.50
N ASP A 367 -1.28 -4.91 12.32
CA ASP A 367 -0.35 -5.68 13.14
C ASP A 367 1.08 -5.22 12.83
N VAL A 368 1.83 -4.87 13.88
CA VAL A 368 3.15 -4.23 13.78
C VAL A 368 4.13 -5.13 13.04
N VAL A 369 4.10 -6.44 13.26
CA VAL A 369 5.01 -7.38 12.59
C VAL A 369 4.75 -7.36 11.09
N TYR A 370 3.48 -7.46 10.69
CA TYR A 370 3.11 -7.51 9.28
C TYR A 370 3.42 -6.18 8.58
N ILE A 371 2.95 -5.05 9.12
CA ILE A 371 3.13 -3.77 8.44
C ILE A 371 4.60 -3.37 8.35
N MET A 372 5.41 -3.60 9.39
CA MET A 372 6.84 -3.27 9.34
C MET A 372 7.57 -4.15 8.34
N THR A 373 7.32 -5.47 8.34
CA THR A 373 7.90 -6.37 7.34
C THR A 373 7.52 -5.93 5.93
N PHE A 374 6.26 -5.54 5.70
CA PHE A 374 5.83 -5.03 4.40
C PHE A 374 6.58 -3.76 4.00
N LEU A 375 6.57 -2.74 4.86
CA LEU A 375 7.15 -1.43 4.56
C LEU A 375 8.66 -1.49 4.35
N GLU A 376 9.39 -2.24 5.18
CA GLU A 376 10.84 -2.39 5.07
C GLU A 376 11.25 -3.09 3.78
N ASN A 377 10.47 -4.05 3.29
CA ASN A 377 10.81 -4.77 2.07
C ASN A 377 10.32 -4.06 0.81
N VAL A 378 9.10 -3.52 0.80
CA VAL A 378 8.55 -2.80 -0.37
C VAL A 378 9.37 -1.57 -0.71
N ILE A 379 9.90 -0.85 0.28
CA ILE A 379 10.70 0.34 0.03
C ILE A 379 12.06 0.01 -0.60
N ASN A 380 12.64 -1.15 -0.26
CA ASN A 380 13.90 -1.60 -0.81
C ASN A 380 13.78 -1.94 -2.31
N THR A 381 12.58 -2.26 -2.81
CA THR A 381 12.36 -2.45 -4.25
C THR A 381 12.47 -1.15 -5.04
N TYR A 382 12.56 0.01 -4.38
CA TYR A 382 12.71 1.31 -5.04
C TYR A 382 14.15 1.85 -5.01
N ILE A 383 15.11 1.13 -4.43
CA ILE A 383 16.52 1.51 -4.50
C ILE A 383 16.97 1.55 -5.97
N ASP A 384 17.82 2.51 -6.31
CA ASP A 384 18.31 2.82 -7.65
C ASP A 384 17.25 3.29 -8.66
N ASN A 385 15.99 3.44 -8.25
CA ASN A 385 14.99 4.11 -9.09
C ASN A 385 15.20 5.62 -9.12
N MET A 386 14.97 6.19 -10.31
CA MET A 386 14.95 7.64 -10.49
C MET A 386 13.61 8.20 -9.97
N VAL A 387 13.68 9.33 -9.28
CA VAL A 387 12.54 10.01 -8.67
C VAL A 387 12.55 11.50 -8.94
N GLN A 388 11.37 12.11 -8.85
CA GLN A 388 11.18 13.54 -8.84
C GLN A 388 10.73 14.00 -7.44
N LEU A 389 11.36 15.04 -6.93
CA LEU A 389 11.04 15.69 -5.66
C LEU A 389 9.96 16.76 -5.83
N SER A 390 9.34 17.18 -4.73
CA SER A 390 8.29 18.21 -4.70
C SER A 390 8.71 19.58 -5.24
N ASP A 391 10.01 19.89 -5.25
CA ASP A 391 10.57 21.12 -5.82
C ASP A 391 11.00 20.98 -7.30
N GLY A 392 10.71 19.83 -7.93
CA GLY A 392 11.01 19.55 -9.32
C GLY A 392 12.40 18.97 -9.58
N ARG A 393 13.30 18.93 -8.58
CA ARG A 393 14.59 18.25 -8.73
C ARG A 393 14.40 16.76 -8.97
N LYS A 394 15.35 16.15 -9.67
CA LYS A 394 15.39 14.71 -9.95
C LYS A 394 16.63 14.10 -9.32
N GLY A 395 16.53 12.83 -8.95
CA GLY A 395 17.65 12.07 -8.41
C GLY A 395 17.36 10.58 -8.34
N ILE A 396 18.33 9.81 -7.87
CA ILE A 396 18.28 8.37 -7.74
C ILE A 396 18.26 8.01 -6.25
N ILE A 397 17.36 7.13 -5.84
CA ILE A 397 17.33 6.63 -4.46
C ILE A 397 18.58 5.78 -4.23
N LYS A 398 19.41 6.14 -3.25
CA LYS A 398 20.65 5.41 -2.95
C LYS A 398 20.64 4.66 -1.63
N TRP A 399 19.83 5.11 -0.68
CA TRP A 399 19.77 4.49 0.63
C TRP A 399 18.44 4.77 1.32
N ILE A 400 17.92 3.78 2.03
CA ILE A 400 16.68 3.88 2.80
C ILE A 400 17.03 4.06 4.28
N ASP A 401 16.46 5.09 4.91
CA ASP A 401 16.51 5.27 6.36
C ASP A 401 15.43 4.41 7.03
N LYS A 402 15.84 3.45 7.86
CA LYS A 402 14.91 2.59 8.59
C LYS A 402 14.01 3.34 9.58
N GLN A 403 14.38 4.55 9.99
CA GLN A 403 13.57 5.39 10.87
C GLN A 403 12.58 6.28 10.10
N ASN A 404 12.80 6.47 8.78
CA ASN A 404 12.00 7.35 7.93
C ASN A 404 11.92 6.74 6.51
N LEU A 405 11.13 5.67 6.36
CA LEU A 405 11.04 4.88 5.13
C LEU A 405 10.51 5.73 3.96
N SER A 406 9.60 6.67 4.22
CA SER A 406 9.09 7.61 3.20
C SER A 406 10.10 8.68 2.77
N LYS A 407 11.23 8.83 3.48
CA LYS A 407 12.22 9.91 3.26
C LYS A 407 13.66 9.37 3.10
N PRO A 408 13.93 8.65 2.00
CA PRO A 408 15.25 8.07 1.74
C PRO A 408 16.32 9.13 1.40
N MET A 409 17.56 8.67 1.29
CA MET A 409 18.64 9.46 0.70
C MET A 409 18.60 9.36 -0.82
N VAL A 410 18.62 10.52 -1.48
CA VAL A 410 18.57 10.66 -2.93
C VAL A 410 19.84 11.31 -3.44
N GLN A 411 20.51 10.69 -4.40
CA GLN A 411 21.59 11.31 -5.15
C GLN A 411 20.99 12.13 -6.30
N LEU A 412 21.15 13.45 -6.27
CA LEU A 412 20.69 14.36 -7.31
C LEU A 412 21.55 14.22 -8.58
N LEU A 413 21.04 14.72 -9.71
CA LEU A 413 21.72 14.65 -11.00
C LEU A 413 23.07 15.41 -11.05
N ASP A 414 23.28 16.36 -10.15
CA ASP A 414 24.56 17.07 -9.98
C ASP A 414 25.58 16.28 -9.13
N GLY A 415 25.23 15.05 -8.72
CA GLY A 415 26.05 14.17 -7.91
C GLY A 415 25.93 14.38 -6.40
N THR A 416 25.20 15.41 -5.95
CA THR A 416 25.02 15.69 -4.51
C THR A 416 24.08 14.69 -3.84
N PHE A 417 24.37 14.33 -2.59
CA PHE A 417 23.50 13.46 -1.79
C PHE A 417 22.59 14.30 -0.90
N LEU A 418 21.29 14.06 -0.99
CA LEU A 418 20.25 14.73 -0.23
C LEU A 418 19.54 13.73 0.68
N GLU A 419 19.65 13.93 1.98
CA GLU A 419 18.97 13.13 2.99
C GLU A 419 17.58 13.71 3.28
N LEU A 420 16.53 13.14 2.70
CA LEU A 420 15.19 13.73 2.76
C LEU A 420 14.64 13.83 4.19
N ALA A 421 15.05 12.95 5.11
CA ALA A 421 14.66 13.00 6.52
C ALA A 421 15.00 14.35 7.19
N LYS A 422 16.04 15.05 6.74
CA LYS A 422 16.45 16.37 7.24
C LYS A 422 15.62 17.53 6.67
N HIS A 423 14.78 17.29 5.68
CA HIS A 423 14.02 18.31 4.96
C HIS A 423 12.51 18.04 5.05
N LYS A 424 11.82 18.76 5.95
CA LYS A 424 10.38 18.53 6.19
C LYS A 424 9.49 18.82 4.97
N ASP A 425 9.88 19.78 4.13
CA ASP A 425 9.07 20.23 2.99
C ASP A 425 9.32 19.45 1.68
N LEU A 426 10.35 18.60 1.67
CA LEU A 426 10.73 17.82 0.51
C LEU A 426 10.18 16.40 0.62
N LYS A 427 9.57 15.95 -0.48
CA LYS A 427 9.07 14.59 -0.62
C LYS A 427 9.22 14.10 -2.05
N ILE A 428 9.24 12.79 -2.21
CA ILE A 428 9.17 12.15 -3.52
C ILE A 428 7.72 12.24 -4.00
N VAL A 429 7.51 12.87 -5.16
CA VAL A 429 6.17 13.04 -5.75
C VAL A 429 5.93 12.08 -6.92
N LYS A 430 7.00 11.53 -7.51
CA LYS A 430 6.91 10.62 -8.65
C LYS A 430 8.15 9.73 -8.74
N ILE A 431 7.93 8.47 -9.11
CA ILE A 431 8.98 7.56 -9.59
C ILE A 431 8.98 7.68 -11.12
N LEU A 432 10.16 7.85 -11.70
CA LEU A 432 10.35 8.22 -13.10
C LEU A 432 10.63 7.03 -14.01
#